data_AF-A0A9D1R774-F1
#
_entry.id   AF-A0A9D1R774-F1
#
_cell.length_a   1.000
_cell.length_b   1.000
_cell.length_c   1.000
_cell.angle_alpha   90.00
_cell.angle_beta   90.00
_cell.angle_gamma   90.00
#
_symmetry.space_group_name_H-M   'P 1'
#
loop_
_entity.id
_entity.type
_entity.pdbx_description
1 polymer ?
#
loop_
_entity_poly.entity_id
_entity_poly.type
_entity_poly.pdbx_seq_one_letter_code
_entity_poly.pdbx_strand_id
1 'polypeptide(L)'
;MKTNQFELADDVLEGLYAAIKIPFFLLYLILAFVPTTCMIIAIFNGFLDVPKWMVLMNPIVTTIIGWILRAVNKDVFYDMPAIIMSNVGVVLMCVVSVVNILG
;
A
#
# COMPACT_ATOMS: atom_id res chain seq x y z
N MET A 1 28.61 -3.58 -31.03
CA MET A 1 28.12 -4.88 -30.52
C MET A 1 27.60 -4.85 -29.07
N LYS A 2 27.45 -3.70 -28.40
CA LYS A 2 26.86 -3.63 -27.04
C LYS A 2 25.33 -3.43 -27.02
N THR A 3 24.76 -2.82 -28.07
CA THR A 3 23.33 -2.49 -28.18
C THR A 3 22.41 -3.71 -28.07
N ASN A 4 22.81 -4.83 -28.69
CA ASN A 4 22.02 -6.06 -28.73
C ASN A 4 21.84 -6.75 -27.36
N GLN A 5 22.76 -6.49 -26.40
CA GLN A 5 22.67 -7.06 -25.05
C GLN A 5 21.75 -6.24 -24.14
N PHE A 6 21.62 -4.93 -24.39
CA PHE A 6 20.72 -4.06 -23.64
C PHE A 6 19.26 -4.28 -24.06
N GLU A 7 18.98 -4.40 -25.36
CA GLU A 7 17.63 -4.75 -25.84
C GLU A 7 17.17 -6.12 -25.30
N LEU A 8 18.04 -7.13 -25.32
CA LEU A 8 17.71 -8.44 -24.76
C LEU A 8 17.46 -8.39 -23.24
N ALA A 9 18.21 -7.54 -22.52
CA ALA A 9 18.01 -7.36 -21.09
C ALA A 9 16.68 -6.67 -20.78
N ASP A 10 16.32 -5.64 -21.54
CA ASP A 10 15.04 -4.93 -21.40
C ASP A 10 13.86 -5.85 -21.71
N ASP A 11 13.92 -6.65 -22.79
CA ASP A 11 12.88 -7.63 -23.13
C ASP A 11 12.69 -8.69 -22.02
N VAL A 12 13.78 -9.19 -21.44
CA VAL A 12 13.73 -10.17 -20.34
C VAL A 12 13.13 -9.52 -19.08
N LEU A 13 13.52 -8.30 -18.76
CA LEU A 13 12.97 -7.55 -17.63
C LEU A 13 11.48 -7.28 -17.83
N GLU A 14 11.06 -6.83 -19.01
CA GLU A 14 9.67 -6.55 -19.31
C GLU A 14 8.81 -7.81 -19.24
N GLY A 15 9.32 -8.94 -19.77
CA GLY A 15 8.68 -10.25 -19.64
C GLY A 15 8.51 -10.70 -18.19
N LEU A 16 9.55 -10.53 -17.35
CA LEU A 16 9.48 -10.81 -15.92
C LEU A 16 8.49 -9.90 -15.20
N TYR A 17 8.53 -8.60 -15.46
CA TYR A 17 7.59 -7.63 -14.87
C TYR A 17 6.16 -7.94 -15.27
N ALA A 18 5.89 -8.29 -16.53
CA ALA A 18 4.56 -8.66 -16.99
C ALA A 18 4.04 -9.91 -16.29
N ALA A 19 4.89 -10.93 -16.10
CA ALA A 19 4.53 -12.16 -15.41
C ALA A 19 4.26 -11.93 -13.91
N ILE A 20 5.05 -11.07 -13.25
CA ILE A 20 4.95 -10.83 -11.80
C ILE A 20 3.87 -9.80 -11.45
N LYS A 21 3.51 -8.88 -12.36
CA LYS A 21 2.56 -7.79 -12.10
C LYS A 21 1.21 -8.27 -11.57
N ILE A 22 0.63 -9.31 -12.18
CA ILE A 22 -0.68 -9.86 -11.79
C ILE A 22 -0.64 -10.47 -10.38
N PRO A 23 0.26 -11.43 -10.07
CA PRO A 23 0.34 -11.99 -8.73
C PRO A 23 0.70 -10.95 -7.68
N PHE A 24 1.55 -9.97 -8.00
CA PHE A 24 1.91 -8.90 -7.08
C PHE A 24 0.71 -7.98 -6.76
N PHE A 25 -0.10 -7.64 -7.77
CA PHE A 25 -1.32 -6.87 -7.58
C PHE A 25 -2.36 -7.61 -6.74
N LEU A 26 -2.55 -8.91 -6.98
CA LEU A 26 -3.43 -9.76 -6.18
C LEU A 26 -2.95 -9.87 -4.72
N LEU A 27 -1.67 -10.12 -4.52
CA LEU A 27 -1.06 -10.17 -3.18
C LEU A 27 -1.27 -8.85 -2.45
N TYR A 28 -1.04 -7.72 -3.12
CA TYR A 28 -1.25 -6.39 -2.59
C TYR A 28 -2.71 -6.16 -2.19
N LEU A 29 -3.67 -6.53 -3.04
CA LEU A 29 -5.09 -6.41 -2.72
C LEU A 29 -5.45 -7.19 -1.46
N ILE A 30 -5.01 -8.44 -1.35
CA ILE A 30 -5.29 -9.28 -0.18
C ILE A 30 -4.64 -8.67 1.07
N LEU A 31 -3.37 -8.29 0.97
CA LEU A 31 -2.61 -7.73 2.09
C LEU A 31 -3.12 -6.37 2.54
N ALA A 32 -3.72 -5.57 1.66
CA ALA A 32 -4.30 -4.28 2.03
C ALA A 32 -5.75 -4.43 2.51
N PHE A 33 -6.61 -5.16 1.78
CA PHE A 33 -8.04 -5.22 2.08
C PHE A 33 -8.34 -6.00 3.34
N VAL A 34 -7.78 -7.21 3.49
CA VAL A 34 -8.12 -8.12 4.60
C VAL A 34 -7.82 -7.49 5.97
N PRO A 35 -6.60 -7.01 6.26
CA PRO A 35 -6.34 -6.39 7.56
C PRO A 35 -7.11 -5.09 7.76
N THR A 36 -7.36 -4.33 6.69
CA THR A 36 -8.15 -3.09 6.78
C THR A 36 -9.59 -3.39 7.22
N THR A 37 -10.28 -4.35 6.58
CA THR A 37 -11.64 -4.72 7.00
C THR A 37 -11.68 -5.31 8.39
N CYS A 38 -10.72 -6.17 8.75
CA CYS A 38 -10.60 -6.71 10.10
C CYS A 38 -10.45 -5.60 11.14
N MET A 39 -9.56 -4.64 10.91
CA MET A 39 -9.34 -3.51 11.81
C MET A 39 -10.60 -2.65 11.96
N ILE A 40 -11.26 -2.32 10.85
CA ILE A 40 -12.50 -1.53 10.87
C ILE A 40 -13.57 -2.20 11.74
N ILE A 41 -13.80 -3.50 11.53
CA ILE A 41 -14.77 -4.29 12.29
C ILE A 41 -14.37 -4.32 13.78
N ALA A 42 -13.09 -4.49 14.07
CA ALA A 42 -12.58 -4.54 15.45
C ALA A 42 -12.81 -3.22 16.21
N ILE A 43 -12.58 -2.07 15.55
CA ILE A 43 -12.83 -0.75 16.15
C ILE A 43 -14.33 -0.51 16.40
N PHE A 44 -15.19 -0.83 15.41
CA PHE A 44 -16.63 -0.57 15.56
C PHE A 44 -17.33 -1.48 16.58
N ASN A 45 -16.86 -2.71 16.74
CA ASN A 45 -17.36 -3.65 17.75
C ASN A 45 -16.76 -3.44 19.14
N GLY A 46 -15.81 -2.52 19.31
CA GLY A 46 -15.15 -2.26 20.58
C GLY A 46 -14.17 -3.36 21.01
N PHE A 47 -13.68 -4.18 20.06
CA PHE A 47 -12.58 -5.12 20.32
C PHE A 47 -11.23 -4.40 20.42
N LEU A 48 -11.11 -3.22 19.81
CA LEU A 48 -9.98 -2.31 19.97
C LEU A 48 -10.44 -1.08 20.75
N ASP A 49 -9.82 -0.81 21.89
CA ASP A 49 -10.05 0.38 22.70
C ASP A 49 -9.29 1.57 22.12
N VAL A 50 -9.79 2.04 20.99
CA VAL A 50 -9.23 3.18 20.27
C VAL A 50 -10.34 4.10 19.80
N PRO A 51 -10.06 5.42 19.67
CA PRO A 51 -11.02 6.34 19.09
C PRO A 51 -11.48 5.91 17.69
N LYS A 52 -12.79 6.01 17.41
CA LYS A 52 -13.39 5.57 16.13
C LYS A 52 -12.76 6.20 14.88
N TRP A 53 -12.18 7.41 14.99
CA TRP A 53 -11.53 8.08 13.87
C TRP A 53 -10.26 7.36 13.38
N MET A 54 -9.65 6.50 14.22
CA MET A 54 -8.48 5.69 13.85
C MET A 54 -8.78 4.65 12.76
N VAL A 55 -10.06 4.43 12.42
CA VAL A 55 -10.46 3.68 11.22
C VAL A 55 -9.80 4.22 9.95
N LEU A 56 -9.47 5.52 9.89
CA LEU A 56 -8.80 6.14 8.75
C LEU A 56 -7.31 5.75 8.61
N MET A 57 -6.71 5.16 9.65
CA MET A 57 -5.30 4.79 9.71
C MET A 57 -5.04 3.44 9.03
N ASN A 58 -5.27 3.36 7.71
CA ASN A 58 -5.14 2.12 6.94
C ASN A 58 -4.50 2.33 5.55
N PRO A 59 -3.95 1.26 4.93
CA PRO A 59 -3.35 1.28 3.60
C PRO A 59 -4.24 1.84 2.50
N ILE A 60 -5.55 1.63 2.55
CA ILE A 60 -6.48 2.08 1.51
C ILE A 60 -6.56 3.61 1.51
N VAL A 61 -6.76 4.21 2.68
CA VAL A 61 -6.87 5.66 2.85
C VAL A 61 -5.55 6.35 2.49
N THR A 62 -4.43 5.82 2.95
CA THR A 62 -3.11 6.39 2.62
C THR A 62 -2.80 6.25 1.13
N THR A 63 -3.15 5.13 0.50
CA THR A 63 -3.00 4.93 -0.95
C THR A 63 -3.81 5.98 -1.73
N ILE A 64 -5.06 6.27 -1.34
CA ILE A 64 -5.89 7.33 -1.96
C ILE A 64 -5.20 8.69 -1.84
N ILE A 65 -4.66 9.02 -0.66
CA ILE A 65 -3.89 10.27 -0.47
C ILE A 65 -2.67 10.29 -1.40
N GLY A 66 -1.97 9.18 -1.55
CA GLY A 66 -0.85 9.07 -2.49
C GLY A 66 -1.25 9.30 -3.94
N TRP A 67 -2.41 8.79 -4.37
CA TRP A 67 -2.95 9.07 -5.70
C TRP A 67 -3.29 10.54 -5.91
N ILE A 68 -3.85 11.21 -4.89
CA ILE A 68 -4.11 12.66 -4.93
C ILE A 68 -2.81 13.44 -5.06
N LEU A 69 -1.78 13.09 -4.27
CA LEU A 69 -0.48 13.75 -4.34
C LEU A 69 0.20 13.55 -5.71
N ARG A 70 0.09 12.34 -6.28
CA ARG A 70 0.55 12.05 -7.64
C ARG A 70 -0.20 12.86 -8.71
N ALA A 71 -1.48 13.13 -8.50
CA ALA A 71 -2.24 13.99 -9.41
C ALA A 71 -1.77 15.46 -9.40
N VAL A 72 -1.19 15.93 -8.28
CA VAL A 72 -0.63 17.28 -8.16
C VAL A 72 0.72 17.39 -8.86
N ASN A 73 1.62 16.44 -8.63
CA ASN A 73 2.93 16.43 -9.29
C ASN A 73 3.42 15.01 -9.56
N LYS A 74 3.23 14.55 -10.79
CA LYS A 74 3.56 13.18 -11.20
C LYS A 74 5.07 12.90 -11.19
N ASP A 75 5.90 13.90 -11.47
CA ASP A 75 7.35 13.75 -11.59
C ASP A 75 8.00 13.60 -10.21
N VAL A 76 7.45 14.28 -9.20
CA VAL A 76 7.92 14.19 -7.81
C VAL A 76 7.32 12.98 -7.09
N PHE A 77 6.07 12.62 -7.38
CA PHE A 77 5.31 11.61 -6.63
C PHE A 77 5.01 10.34 -7.42
N TYR A 78 5.91 9.96 -8.34
CA TYR A 78 5.71 8.81 -9.23
C TYR A 78 5.45 7.50 -8.47
N ASP A 79 6.26 7.21 -7.44
CA ASP A 79 6.19 5.99 -6.62
C ASP A 79 5.32 6.12 -5.36
N MET A 80 4.74 7.30 -5.14
CA MET A 80 4.06 7.64 -3.88
C MET A 80 2.82 6.77 -3.59
N PRO A 81 1.90 6.52 -4.55
CA PRO A 81 0.65 5.83 -4.23
C PRO A 81 0.84 4.36 -3.86
N ALA A 82 1.65 3.62 -4.64
CA ALA A 82 1.69 2.17 -4.56
C ALA A 82 2.71 1.65 -3.55
N ILE A 83 3.87 2.32 -3.43
CA ILE A 83 4.98 1.82 -2.60
C ILE A 83 5.01 2.56 -1.27
N ILE A 84 5.15 3.88 -1.31
CA ILE A 84 5.40 4.67 -0.09
C ILE A 84 4.14 4.72 0.77
N MET A 85 3.02 5.18 0.20
CA MET A 85 1.81 5.45 0.99
C MET A 85 1.11 4.19 1.46
N SER A 86 1.18 3.10 0.71
CA SER A 86 0.66 1.82 1.18
C SER A 86 1.40 1.32 2.43
N ASN A 87 2.74 1.37 2.39
CA ASN A 87 3.59 1.01 3.53
C ASN A 87 3.33 1.92 4.74
N VAL A 88 3.14 3.22 4.51
CA VAL A 88 2.74 4.16 5.57
C VAL A 88 1.44 3.70 6.22
N GLY A 89 0.43 3.31 5.43
CA GLY A 89 -0.84 2.83 5.98
C GLY A 89 -0.70 1.55 6.80
N VAL A 90 0.21 0.64 6.44
CA VAL A 90 0.53 -0.54 7.25
C VAL A 90 1.15 -0.15 8.58
N VAL A 91 2.11 0.77 8.57
CA VAL A 91 2.73 1.30 9.80
C VAL A 91 1.69 2.00 10.69
N LEU A 92 0.74 2.72 10.11
CA LEU A 92 -0.32 3.38 10.87
C LEU A 92 -1.25 2.37 11.56
N MET A 93 -1.50 1.18 10.97
CA MET A 93 -2.20 0.11 11.69
C MET A 93 -1.42 -0.40 12.92
N CYS A 94 -0.09 -0.40 12.86
CA CYS A 94 0.73 -0.69 14.05
C CYS A 94 0.56 0.40 15.12
N VAL A 95 0.44 1.67 14.73
CA VAL A 95 0.13 2.77 15.67
C VAL A 95 -1.21 2.55 16.36
N VAL A 96 -2.25 2.14 15.63
CA VAL A 96 -3.55 1.78 16.23
C VAL A 96 -3.38 0.68 17.30
N SER A 97 -2.54 -0.31 17.00
CA SER A 97 -2.26 -1.41 17.94
C SER A 97 -1.54 -0.92 19.20
N VAL A 98 -0.59 0.02 19.06
CA VAL A 98 0.09 0.63 20.21
C VAL A 98 -0.87 1.46 21.06
N VAL A 99 -1.74 2.25 20.43
CA VAL A 99 -2.74 3.05 21.16
C VAL A 99 -3.69 2.14 21.94
N ASN A 100 -4.13 1.04 21.35
CA ASN A 100 -4.96 0.05 22.03
C ASN A 100 -4.30 -0.57 23.29
N ILE A 101 -2.96 -0.64 23.35
CA ILE A 101 -2.24 -1.16 24.52
C ILE A 101 -2.08 -0.08 25.60
N LEU A 102 -2.04 1.19 25.20
CA LEU A 102 -1.77 2.33 26.08
C LEU A 102 -3.04 3.04 26.60
N GLY A 103 -4.17 2.89 25.90
CA GLY A 103 -5.49 3.35 26.31
C GLY A 103 -6.12 2.44 27.34
#